data_AF-A0AAE3IHT5-F1
#
_entry.id   AF-A0AAE3IHT5-F1
#
_cell.length_a   1.000
_cell.length_b   1.000
_cell.length_c   1.000
_cell.angle_alpha   90.00
_cell.angle_beta   90.00
_cell.angle_gamma   90.00
#
_symmetry.space_group_name_H-M   'P 1'
#
loop_
_entity.id
_entity.type
_entity.pdbx_description
1 polymer ?
#
loop_
_entity_poly.entity_id
_entity_poly.type
_entity_poly.pdbx_seq_one_letter_code
_entity_poly.pdbx_strand_id
1 'polypeptide(L)'
;VAASESGHSALKMAKFRPCVPIIASTPDDRVRRRLALSWGIHPTTIPYTTEGADAIIQNAAESALDTGIVRDGDRLVVMSGMMTELEGVDSSNMLKIHVAAETTVRGDAVGSGLVTGELHRVKDGDLSTVPDGAIAVVPSEYSGELTGDADHIRGLVGGERGMKPGSTSHAAVLAHERDIPMIADAEVPDELEDGTVVTLDAERAMLYRDAPSDTSTQ
;
A
#
# COMPACT_ATOMS: atom_id res chain seq x y z
N VAL A 1 -0.53 -2.69 -14.71
CA VAL A 1 -0.58 -1.41 -15.45
C VAL A 1 0.63 -1.30 -16.38
N ALA A 2 0.42 -0.92 -17.63
CA ALA A 2 1.46 -0.68 -18.62
C ALA A 2 1.37 0.77 -19.11
N ALA A 3 2.28 1.63 -18.68
CA ALA A 3 2.41 3.00 -19.19
C ALA A 3 3.26 2.98 -20.48
N SER A 4 2.67 3.36 -21.61
CA SER A 4 3.33 3.27 -22.91
C SER A 4 2.72 4.23 -23.94
N GLU A 5 3.57 5.03 -24.57
CA GLU A 5 3.18 5.92 -25.68
C GLU A 5 2.72 5.12 -26.90
N SER A 6 3.54 4.18 -27.38
CA SER A 6 3.24 3.38 -28.58
C SER A 6 2.27 2.21 -28.33
N GLY A 7 2.05 1.83 -27.07
CA GLY A 7 1.26 0.67 -26.66
C GLY A 7 2.00 -0.67 -26.79
N HIS A 8 3.26 -0.67 -27.21
CA HIS A 8 4.05 -1.88 -27.45
C HIS A 8 4.18 -2.78 -26.21
N SER A 9 4.41 -2.17 -25.04
CA SER A 9 4.53 -2.91 -23.77
C SER A 9 3.23 -3.64 -23.42
N ALA A 10 2.08 -2.97 -23.57
CA ALA A 10 0.77 -3.57 -23.30
C ALA A 10 0.46 -4.73 -24.26
N LEU A 11 0.81 -4.59 -25.54
CA LEU A 11 0.67 -5.66 -26.54
C LEU A 11 1.57 -6.87 -26.23
N LYS A 12 2.81 -6.63 -25.79
CA LYS A 12 3.72 -7.68 -25.34
C LYS A 12 3.16 -8.45 -24.14
N MET A 13 2.60 -7.75 -23.15
CA MET A 13 1.93 -8.38 -22.01
C MET A 13 0.75 -9.24 -22.46
N ALA A 14 -0.12 -8.70 -23.33
CA ALA A 14 -1.31 -9.41 -23.80
C ALA A 14 -1.02 -10.71 -24.55
N LYS A 15 0.17 -10.83 -25.15
CA LYS A 15 0.65 -12.07 -25.79
C LYS A 15 0.76 -13.23 -24.81
N PHE A 16 1.11 -12.96 -23.55
CA PHE A 16 1.22 -13.99 -22.51
C PHE A 16 -0.12 -14.44 -21.94
N ARG A 17 -1.23 -13.80 -22.34
CA ARG A 17 -2.59 -14.12 -21.87
C ARG A 17 -2.68 -14.25 -20.34
N PRO A 18 -2.20 -13.24 -19.57
CA PRO A 18 -2.28 -13.30 -18.12
C PRO A 18 -3.74 -13.42 -17.66
N CYS A 19 -3.96 -14.10 -16.53
CA CYS A 19 -5.27 -14.19 -15.88
C CYS A 19 -5.69 -12.89 -15.17
N VAL A 20 -4.77 -11.91 -15.07
CA VAL A 20 -5.02 -10.58 -14.50
C VAL A 20 -5.29 -9.55 -15.61
N PRO A 21 -6.14 -8.53 -15.36
CA PRO A 21 -6.43 -7.49 -16.34
C PRO A 21 -5.19 -6.64 -16.66
N ILE A 22 -5.02 -6.27 -17.93
CA ILE A 22 -3.93 -5.39 -18.36
C ILE A 22 -4.48 -3.98 -18.55
N ILE A 23 -4.22 -3.09 -17.60
CA ILE A 23 -4.53 -1.67 -17.76
C ILE A 23 -3.41 -1.02 -18.56
N ALA A 24 -3.72 -0.41 -19.70
CA ALA A 24 -2.75 0.21 -20.58
C ALA A 24 -2.95 1.72 -20.66
N SER A 25 -2.04 2.48 -20.03
CA SER A 25 -2.13 3.92 -19.92
C SER A 25 -1.27 4.59 -21.00
N THR A 26 -1.88 5.47 -21.79
CA THR A 26 -1.20 6.17 -22.89
C THR A 26 -1.69 7.61 -23.01
N PRO A 27 -0.81 8.58 -23.35
CA PRO A 27 -1.24 9.94 -23.65
C PRO A 27 -1.87 10.08 -25.05
N ASP A 28 -1.66 9.12 -25.95
CA ASP A 28 -2.20 9.17 -27.31
C ASP A 28 -3.53 8.41 -27.43
N ASP A 29 -4.61 9.16 -27.65
CA ASP A 29 -5.96 8.64 -27.85
C ASP A 29 -6.08 7.71 -29.07
N ARG A 30 -5.25 7.89 -30.11
CA ARG A 30 -5.18 6.97 -31.25
C ARG A 30 -4.62 5.61 -30.82
N VAL A 31 -3.59 5.60 -29.98
CA VAL A 31 -3.03 4.36 -29.42
C VAL A 31 -4.04 3.72 -28.46
N ARG A 32 -4.71 4.50 -27.61
CA ARG A 32 -5.78 4.02 -26.71
C ARG A 32 -6.85 3.25 -27.47
N ARG A 33 -7.41 3.84 -28.54
CA ARG A 33 -8.42 3.18 -29.39
C ARG A 33 -7.91 1.91 -30.04
N ARG A 34 -6.66 1.88 -30.50
CA ARG A 34 -6.04 0.68 -31.09
C ARG A 34 -5.92 -0.45 -30.07
N LEU A 35 -5.49 -0.12 -28.84
CA LEU A 35 -5.33 -1.08 -27.76
C LEU A 35 -6.65 -1.67 -27.29
N ALA A 36 -7.76 -0.94 -27.41
CA ALA A 36 -9.11 -1.43 -27.06
C ALA A 36 -9.54 -2.66 -27.88
N LEU A 37 -8.94 -2.89 -29.04
CA LEU A 37 -9.20 -4.05 -29.90
C LEU A 37 -8.36 -5.27 -29.51
N SER A 38 -7.44 -5.12 -28.56
CA SER A 38 -6.50 -6.16 -28.16
C SER A 38 -7.01 -6.89 -26.92
N TRP A 39 -6.94 -8.21 -26.96
CA TRP A 39 -7.44 -9.08 -25.90
C TRP A 39 -6.83 -8.75 -24.52
N GLY A 40 -7.69 -8.68 -23.50
CA GLY A 40 -7.30 -8.51 -22.11
C GLY A 40 -6.75 -7.12 -21.76
N ILE A 41 -6.74 -6.18 -22.72
CA ILE A 41 -6.27 -4.81 -22.51
C ILE A 41 -7.44 -3.88 -22.24
N HIS A 42 -7.34 -3.14 -21.13
CA HIS A 42 -8.21 -2.05 -20.74
C HIS A 42 -7.45 -0.73 -20.90
N PRO A 43 -7.60 -0.01 -22.02
CA PRO A 43 -6.79 1.16 -22.29
C PRO A 43 -7.35 2.41 -21.59
N THR A 44 -6.46 3.22 -21.03
CA THR A 44 -6.76 4.47 -20.31
C THR A 44 -5.95 5.62 -20.89
N THR A 45 -6.41 6.85 -20.65
CA THR A 45 -5.64 8.05 -20.98
C THR A 45 -4.95 8.58 -19.74
N ILE A 46 -3.66 8.89 -19.86
CA ILE A 46 -2.90 9.63 -18.85
C ILE A 46 -2.31 10.89 -19.48
N PRO A 47 -2.11 11.98 -18.71
CA PRO A 47 -1.42 13.15 -19.23
C PRO A 47 0.03 12.80 -19.60
N TYR A 48 0.53 13.40 -20.68
CA TYR A 48 1.95 13.35 -21.00
C TYR A 48 2.72 14.14 -19.94
N THR A 49 3.80 13.57 -19.42
CA THR A 49 4.64 14.22 -18.41
C THR A 49 6.12 14.01 -18.72
N THR A 50 6.92 15.05 -18.49
CA THR A 50 8.39 15.03 -18.58
C THR A 50 9.04 15.00 -17.20
N GLU A 51 8.26 14.90 -16.13
CA GLU A 51 8.73 14.97 -14.72
C GLU A 51 9.43 13.68 -14.25
N GLY A 52 9.74 12.78 -15.18
CA GLY A 52 10.47 11.54 -14.91
C GLY A 52 9.58 10.33 -14.62
N ALA A 53 10.24 9.20 -14.31
CA ALA A 53 9.57 7.91 -14.20
C ALA A 53 8.55 7.85 -13.06
N ASP A 54 8.82 8.49 -11.91
CA ASP A 54 7.93 8.45 -10.75
C ASP A 54 6.60 9.15 -11.02
N ALA A 55 6.60 10.28 -11.73
CA ALA A 55 5.37 10.94 -12.16
C ALA A 55 4.54 10.06 -13.11
N ILE A 56 5.20 9.38 -14.07
CA ILE A 56 4.53 8.43 -14.97
C ILE A 56 3.89 7.28 -14.18
N ILE A 57 4.58 6.76 -13.16
CA ILE A 57 4.08 5.68 -12.32
C ILE A 57 2.86 6.11 -11.52
N GLN A 58 2.90 7.30 -10.90
CA GLN A 58 1.76 7.83 -10.14
C GLN A 58 0.54 8.05 -11.03
N ASN A 59 0.70 8.73 -12.17
CA ASN A 59 -0.39 8.95 -13.12
C ASN A 59 -0.99 7.64 -13.63
N ALA A 60 -0.16 6.62 -13.86
CA ALA A 60 -0.61 5.30 -14.29
C ALA A 60 -1.37 4.54 -13.19
N ALA A 61 -0.95 4.68 -11.93
CA ALA A 61 -1.64 4.08 -10.78
C ALA A 61 -3.00 4.74 -10.55
N GLU A 62 -3.06 6.08 -10.56
CA GLU A 62 -4.30 6.85 -10.41
C GLU A 62 -5.29 6.52 -11.54
N SER A 63 -4.82 6.52 -12.79
CA SER A 63 -5.66 6.15 -13.93
C SER A 63 -6.13 4.69 -13.89
N ALA A 64 -5.42 3.81 -13.21
CA ALA A 64 -5.86 2.43 -12.99
C ALA A 64 -7.01 2.36 -11.98
N LEU A 65 -6.97 3.16 -10.91
CA LEU A 65 -8.07 3.28 -9.94
C LEU A 65 -9.32 3.87 -10.60
N ASP A 66 -9.17 4.91 -11.42
CA ASP A 66 -10.28 5.55 -12.17
C ASP A 66 -11.06 4.58 -13.07
N THR A 67 -10.45 3.47 -13.48
CA THR A 67 -11.13 2.47 -14.31
C THR A 67 -12.21 1.68 -13.54
N GLY A 68 -12.16 1.68 -12.21
CA GLY A 68 -12.98 0.82 -11.35
C GLY A 68 -12.65 -0.67 -11.42
N ILE A 69 -11.63 -1.06 -12.19
CA ILE A 69 -11.12 -2.43 -12.30
C ILE A 69 -10.20 -2.76 -11.12
N VAL A 70 -9.43 -1.77 -10.67
CA VAL A 70 -8.57 -1.83 -9.50
C VAL A 70 -9.28 -1.12 -8.37
N ARG A 71 -9.24 -1.70 -7.17
CA ARG A 71 -9.76 -1.10 -5.95
C ARG A 71 -8.62 -0.77 -4.99
N ASP A 72 -8.89 0.09 -4.03
CA ASP A 72 -7.96 0.36 -2.94
C ASP A 72 -7.60 -0.95 -2.23
N GLY A 73 -6.30 -1.17 -2.01
CA GLY A 73 -5.76 -2.40 -1.41
C GLY A 73 -5.34 -3.47 -2.44
N ASP A 74 -5.70 -3.32 -3.71
CA ASP A 74 -5.26 -4.24 -4.76
C ASP A 74 -3.76 -4.09 -5.05
N ARG A 75 -3.09 -5.23 -5.30
CA ARG A 75 -1.70 -5.23 -5.73
C ARG A 75 -1.62 -4.92 -7.21
N LEU A 76 -0.93 -3.85 -7.58
CA LEU A 76 -0.66 -3.54 -8.97
C LEU A 76 0.82 -3.71 -9.33
N VAL A 77 1.09 -3.87 -10.62
CA VAL A 77 2.44 -3.92 -11.15
C VAL A 77 2.50 -2.88 -12.26
N VAL A 78 3.34 -1.86 -12.10
CA VAL A 78 3.51 -0.82 -13.12
C VAL A 78 4.73 -1.14 -13.96
N MET A 79 4.49 -1.42 -15.24
CA MET A 79 5.55 -1.47 -16.23
C MET A 79 5.53 -0.18 -17.02
N SER A 80 6.63 0.57 -16.96
CA SER A 80 6.80 1.78 -17.77
C SER A 80 8.07 1.62 -18.58
N GLY A 81 8.01 1.86 -19.89
CA GLY A 81 9.23 2.09 -20.66
C GLY A 81 9.67 3.53 -20.39
N MET A 82 10.90 3.75 -19.93
CA MET A 82 11.40 5.12 -19.79
C MET A 82 11.34 5.83 -21.14
N MET A 83 10.50 6.85 -21.23
CA MET A 83 10.43 7.81 -22.34
C MET A 83 11.60 8.78 -22.23
N THR A 84 12.84 8.26 -22.32
CA THR A 84 14.04 9.10 -22.34
C THR A 84 14.53 9.20 -23.77
N GLU A 85 14.21 10.34 -24.40
CA GLU A 85 14.85 11.09 -25.51
C GLU A 85 16.01 10.44 -26.31
N LEU A 86 15.92 9.17 -26.65
CA LEU A 86 16.77 8.55 -27.67
C LEU A 86 15.86 8.04 -28.76
N GLU A 87 15.81 8.81 -29.84
CA GLU A 87 15.19 8.46 -31.11
C GLU A 87 15.45 6.98 -31.44
N GLY A 88 14.38 6.19 -31.52
CA GLY A 88 14.39 4.90 -32.21
C GLY A 88 14.58 3.62 -31.39
N VAL A 89 14.60 3.64 -30.05
CA VAL A 89 14.72 2.39 -29.27
C VAL A 89 13.46 2.13 -28.42
N ASP A 90 12.49 1.44 -29.03
CA ASP A 90 11.28 0.87 -28.42
C ASP A 90 11.62 -0.30 -27.45
N SER A 91 12.36 -0.01 -26.37
CA SER A 91 12.71 -1.00 -25.35
C SER A 91 11.99 -0.71 -24.03
N SER A 92 11.13 -1.64 -23.61
CA SER A 92 10.54 -1.67 -22.28
C SER A 92 11.61 -2.17 -21.32
N ASN A 93 12.34 -1.25 -20.67
CA ASN A 93 13.51 -1.56 -19.85
C ASN A 93 13.25 -1.44 -18.33
N MET A 94 11.99 -1.29 -17.89
CA MET A 94 11.70 -1.11 -16.46
C MET A 94 10.38 -1.76 -16.02
N LEU A 95 10.51 -2.65 -15.03
CA LEU A 95 9.41 -3.25 -14.28
C LEU A 95 9.50 -2.73 -12.85
N LYS A 96 8.51 -1.95 -12.39
CA LYS A 96 8.43 -1.47 -11.00
C LYS A 96 7.14 -2.01 -10.37
N ILE A 97 7.27 -2.85 -9.35
CA ILE A 97 6.10 -3.33 -8.60
C ILE A 97 5.67 -2.19 -7.69
N HIS A 98 4.37 -1.84 -7.70
CA HIS A 98 3.81 -0.75 -6.91
C HIS A 98 2.52 -1.26 -6.28
N VAL A 99 2.43 -1.30 -4.95
CA VAL A 99 1.18 -1.72 -4.31
C VAL A 99 0.23 -0.51 -4.38
N ALA A 100 -0.97 -0.69 -4.97
CA ALA A 100 -2.04 0.30 -4.90
C ALA A 100 -2.78 0.11 -3.57
N ALA A 101 -2.05 0.36 -2.49
CA ALA A 101 -2.69 0.56 -1.21
C ALA A 101 -2.59 2.04 -0.91
N GLU A 102 -3.74 2.66 -0.62
CA GLU A 102 -3.74 3.92 0.12
C GLU A 102 -3.03 3.62 1.44
N THR A 103 -1.76 4.06 1.55
CA THR A 103 -1.02 3.94 2.80
C THR A 103 -1.62 4.97 3.73
N THR A 104 -2.46 4.52 4.66
CA THR A 104 -3.14 5.42 5.58
C THR A 104 -2.16 5.96 6.62
N VAL A 105 -1.19 5.14 7.05
CA VAL A 105 -0.20 5.50 8.07
C VAL A 105 1.15 4.86 7.76
N ARG A 106 2.23 5.60 8.05
CA ARG A 106 3.60 5.12 7.99
C ARG A 106 4.35 5.53 9.27
N GLY A 107 5.23 4.66 9.75
CA GLY A 107 6.09 4.94 10.90
C GLY A 107 7.39 4.13 10.86
N ASP A 108 7.87 3.75 12.04
CA ASP A 108 9.04 2.91 12.27
C ASP A 108 8.64 1.45 12.58
N ALA A 109 9.40 0.51 12.05
CA ALA A 109 9.15 -0.92 12.19
C ALA A 109 9.54 -1.43 13.59
N VAL A 110 8.61 -2.08 14.29
CA VAL A 110 8.88 -2.82 15.52
C VAL A 110 8.37 -4.25 15.38
N GLY A 111 9.30 -5.19 15.36
CA GLY A 111 9.00 -6.60 15.09
C GLY A 111 8.78 -6.89 13.60
N SER A 112 8.10 -7.98 13.31
CA SER A 112 7.80 -8.46 11.96
C SER A 112 6.43 -9.12 11.95
N GLY A 113 5.75 -9.09 10.81
CA GLY A 113 4.46 -9.75 10.65
C GLY A 113 3.45 -8.89 9.91
N LEU A 114 2.44 -9.58 9.38
CA LEU A 114 1.33 -8.98 8.65
C LEU A 114 0.04 -9.42 9.33
N VAL A 115 -0.71 -8.47 9.88
CA VAL A 115 -1.91 -8.75 10.69
C VAL A 115 -3.05 -7.86 10.26
N THR A 116 -4.24 -8.45 10.19
CA THR A 116 -5.48 -7.74 9.86
C THR A 116 -6.43 -7.80 11.06
N GLY A 117 -7.01 -6.66 11.40
CA GLY A 117 -7.93 -6.50 12.52
C GLY A 117 -8.70 -5.19 12.44
N GLU A 118 -9.74 -5.07 13.27
CA GLU A 118 -10.44 -3.81 13.46
C GLU A 118 -9.55 -2.83 14.20
N LEU A 119 -9.49 -1.58 13.73
CA LEU A 119 -8.77 -0.51 14.40
C LEU A 119 -9.49 -0.10 15.67
N HIS A 120 -8.77 0.03 16.79
CA HIS A 120 -9.36 0.49 18.04
C HIS A 120 -8.42 1.44 18.79
N ARG A 121 -8.86 2.68 19.02
CA ARG A 121 -8.11 3.68 19.79
C ARG A 121 -8.23 3.44 21.28
N VAL A 122 -7.08 3.29 21.92
CA VAL A 122 -6.99 3.05 23.36
C VAL A 122 -7.15 4.39 24.10
N LYS A 123 -8.09 4.43 25.05
CA LYS A 123 -8.27 5.57 25.97
C LYS A 123 -7.55 5.25 27.28
N ASP A 124 -6.62 6.10 27.68
CA ASP A 124 -5.85 5.99 28.93
C ASP A 124 -4.88 4.78 29.03
N GLY A 125 -4.56 4.13 27.91
CA GLY A 125 -3.62 2.99 27.85
C GLY A 125 -4.17 1.67 28.37
N ASP A 126 -5.48 1.56 28.59
CA ASP A 126 -6.12 0.31 29.00
C ASP A 126 -6.48 -0.57 27.79
N LEU A 127 -5.65 -1.59 27.55
CA LEU A 127 -5.84 -2.56 26.47
C LEU A 127 -7.05 -3.46 26.70
N SER A 128 -7.59 -3.59 27.93
CA SER A 128 -8.77 -4.43 28.17
C SER A 128 -10.04 -3.90 27.50
N THR A 129 -10.03 -2.64 27.08
CA THR A 129 -11.10 -2.01 26.31
C THR A 129 -11.07 -2.41 24.83
N VAL A 130 -9.96 -2.95 24.35
CA VAL A 130 -9.75 -3.33 22.95
C VAL A 130 -10.48 -4.66 22.67
N PRO A 131 -11.23 -4.78 21.57
CA PRO A 131 -11.84 -6.04 21.19
C PRO A 131 -10.81 -7.13 20.86
N ASP A 132 -11.17 -8.39 21.13
CA ASP A 132 -10.36 -9.54 20.73
C ASP A 132 -10.15 -9.55 19.21
N GLY A 133 -8.88 -9.65 18.81
CA GLY A 133 -8.48 -9.66 17.43
C GLY A 133 -8.25 -8.28 16.78
N ALA A 134 -8.36 -7.19 17.52
CA ALA A 134 -8.21 -5.84 17.00
C ALA A 134 -6.74 -5.39 16.91
N ILE A 135 -6.53 -4.26 16.22
CA ILE A 135 -5.27 -3.52 16.17
C ILE A 135 -5.42 -2.29 17.07
N ALA A 136 -4.65 -2.26 18.16
CA ALA A 136 -4.71 -1.20 19.16
C ALA A 136 -3.92 0.03 18.70
N VAL A 137 -4.52 1.21 18.80
CA VAL A 137 -3.88 2.49 18.49
C VAL A 137 -3.67 3.27 19.78
N VAL A 138 -2.40 3.51 20.12
CA VAL A 138 -1.98 4.31 21.27
C VAL A 138 -1.73 5.75 20.79
N PRO A 139 -2.48 6.75 21.30
CA PRO A 139 -2.30 8.15 20.94
C PRO A 139 -0.89 8.66 21.20
N SER A 140 -0.42 9.58 20.35
CA SER A 140 0.95 10.14 20.44
C SER A 140 1.23 10.91 21.74
N GLU A 141 0.18 11.47 22.32
CA GLU A 141 0.17 12.24 23.57
C GLU A 141 0.17 11.34 24.81
N TYR A 142 -0.10 10.04 24.66
CA TYR A 142 -0.07 9.09 25.76
C TYR A 142 1.37 8.62 26.02
N SER A 143 1.85 8.82 27.24
CA SER A 143 3.18 8.41 27.70
C SER A 143 3.13 7.54 28.96
N GLY A 144 1.94 7.04 29.30
CA GLY A 144 1.70 6.18 30.45
C GLY A 144 2.07 4.72 30.19
N GLU A 145 1.90 3.90 31.22
CA GLU A 145 2.05 2.45 31.13
C GLU A 145 0.82 1.83 30.46
N LEU A 146 1.02 0.86 29.56
CA LEU A 146 -0.09 0.11 29.00
C LEU A 146 -0.53 -0.92 30.03
N THR A 147 -1.84 -0.95 30.28
CA THR A 147 -2.46 -1.83 31.28
C THR A 147 -3.43 -2.78 30.61
N GLY A 148 -3.78 -3.86 31.31
CA GLY A 148 -4.60 -4.92 30.74
C GLY A 148 -3.77 -6.00 30.02
N ASP A 149 -4.44 -7.08 29.65
CA ASP A 149 -3.82 -8.18 28.92
C ASP A 149 -3.70 -7.82 27.44
N ALA A 150 -2.54 -8.02 26.82
CA ALA A 150 -2.30 -7.74 25.41
C ALA A 150 -2.42 -9.00 24.52
N ASP A 151 -2.62 -10.18 25.10
CA ASP A 151 -2.62 -11.44 24.34
C ASP A 151 -3.81 -11.56 23.36
N HIS A 152 -4.84 -10.72 23.52
CA HIS A 152 -6.03 -10.68 22.66
C HIS A 152 -5.90 -9.71 21.46
N ILE A 153 -4.92 -8.81 21.45
CA ILE A 153 -4.72 -7.89 20.32
C ILE A 153 -3.79 -8.50 19.28
N ARG A 154 -3.97 -8.14 18.01
CA ARG A 154 -3.17 -8.70 16.90
C ARG A 154 -2.06 -7.77 16.44
N GLY A 155 -2.17 -6.48 16.73
CA GLY A 155 -1.19 -5.49 16.32
C GLY A 155 -1.29 -4.21 17.14
N LEU A 156 -0.25 -3.39 17.08
CA LEU A 156 -0.16 -2.15 17.85
C LEU A 156 0.37 -1.00 16.97
N VAL A 157 -0.25 0.18 17.07
CA VAL A 157 0.25 1.42 16.44
C VAL A 157 0.47 2.44 17.54
N GLY A 158 1.68 2.99 17.65
CA GLY A 158 2.03 3.99 18.66
C GLY A 158 2.53 5.28 18.03
N GLY A 159 1.96 6.41 18.44
CA GLY A 159 2.34 7.74 17.95
C GLY A 159 3.47 8.44 18.73
N GLU A 160 4.08 7.78 19.72
CA GLU A 160 5.14 8.38 20.54
C GLU A 160 6.32 8.83 19.67
N ARG A 161 6.48 10.15 19.52
CA ARG A 161 7.53 10.73 18.68
C ARG A 161 8.91 10.57 19.29
N GLY A 162 9.86 10.17 18.46
CA GLY A 162 11.28 10.24 18.79
C GLY A 162 11.79 9.02 19.54
N MET A 163 11.70 7.86 18.89
CA MET A 163 12.53 6.71 19.21
C MET A 163 13.99 7.07 18.90
N LYS A 164 14.71 7.67 19.86
CA LYS A 164 16.17 7.69 19.79
C LYS A 164 16.64 6.23 19.78
N PRO A 165 17.69 5.86 19.02
CA PRO A 165 18.30 4.54 19.17
C PRO A 165 18.65 4.29 20.64
N GLY A 166 17.99 3.32 21.28
CA GLY A 166 18.17 3.00 22.71
C GLY A 166 17.17 3.63 23.68
N SER A 167 16.19 4.41 23.22
CA SER A 167 14.96 4.71 23.97
C SER A 167 13.94 3.62 23.69
N THR A 168 13.24 3.15 24.71
CA THR A 168 12.21 2.10 24.56
C THR A 168 10.87 2.68 25.00
N SER A 169 9.97 2.96 24.06
CA SER A 169 8.58 3.26 24.42
C SER A 169 7.97 2.05 25.11
N HIS A 170 7.05 2.28 26.05
CA HIS A 170 6.42 1.18 26.78
C HIS A 170 5.64 0.27 25.82
N ALA A 171 5.00 0.86 24.80
CA ALA A 171 4.37 0.15 23.70
C ALA A 171 5.34 -0.76 22.92
N ALA A 172 6.55 -0.29 22.61
CA ALA A 172 7.54 -1.10 21.89
C ALA A 172 8.11 -2.23 22.74
N VAL A 173 8.29 -2.02 24.05
CA VAL A 173 8.69 -3.09 24.98
C VAL A 173 7.61 -4.18 25.01
N LEU A 174 6.36 -3.79 25.22
CA LEU A 174 5.24 -4.74 25.26
C LEU A 174 5.12 -5.52 23.94
N ALA A 175 5.18 -4.81 22.81
CA ALA A 175 5.12 -5.43 21.48
C ALA A 175 6.24 -6.45 21.28
N HIS A 176 7.46 -6.12 21.71
CA HIS A 176 8.60 -7.04 21.61
C HIS A 176 8.48 -8.24 22.57
N GLU A 177 8.06 -8.02 23.82
CA GLU A 177 7.92 -9.09 24.81
C GLU A 177 6.81 -10.09 24.48
N ARG A 178 5.78 -9.64 23.75
CA ARG A 178 4.60 -10.42 23.38
C ARG A 178 4.58 -10.85 21.92
N ASP A 179 5.64 -10.58 21.17
CA ASP A 179 5.74 -10.85 19.73
C ASP A 179 4.54 -10.27 18.93
N ILE A 180 4.07 -9.08 19.32
CA ILE A 180 2.95 -8.38 18.66
C ILE A 180 3.52 -7.46 17.57
N PRO A 181 3.12 -7.61 16.30
CA PRO A 181 3.53 -6.72 15.22
C PRO A 181 3.16 -5.25 15.50
N MET A 182 4.12 -4.33 15.38
CA MET A 182 3.92 -2.93 15.75
C MET A 182 4.48 -1.92 14.73
N ILE A 183 3.79 -0.78 14.60
CA ILE A 183 4.30 0.44 13.96
C ILE A 183 4.49 1.52 15.03
N ALA A 184 5.72 2.00 15.21
CA ALA A 184 6.06 3.11 16.10
C ALA A 184 6.13 4.45 15.33
N ASP A 185 6.17 5.58 16.03
CA ASP A 185 6.23 6.93 15.46
C ASP A 185 5.18 7.16 14.34
N ALA A 186 3.97 6.65 14.58
CA ALA A 186 2.89 6.60 13.60
C ALA A 186 1.62 7.27 14.15
N GLU A 187 1.17 8.32 13.47
CA GLU A 187 -0.04 9.06 13.84
C GLU A 187 -1.20 8.57 12.96
N VAL A 188 -2.25 8.04 13.60
CA VAL A 188 -3.43 7.54 12.89
C VAL A 188 -4.42 8.69 12.68
N PRO A 189 -4.75 9.05 11.43
CA PRO A 189 -5.64 10.17 11.13
C PRO A 189 -7.05 9.95 11.68
N ASP A 190 -7.72 11.00 12.15
CA ASP A 190 -9.07 10.93 12.75
C ASP A 190 -10.15 10.50 11.75
N GLU A 191 -9.89 10.63 10.44
CA GLU A 191 -10.72 10.11 9.36
C GLU A 191 -10.74 8.57 9.30
N LEU A 192 -9.83 7.90 10.03
CA LEU A 192 -9.84 6.46 10.22
C LEU A 192 -10.58 6.12 11.51
N GLU A 193 -11.88 5.83 11.35
CA GLU A 193 -12.81 5.55 12.44
C GLU A 193 -12.49 4.22 13.15
N ASP A 194 -12.73 4.18 14.47
CA ASP A 194 -12.71 2.94 15.25
C ASP A 194 -13.66 1.90 14.64
N GLY A 195 -13.23 0.64 14.61
CA GLY A 195 -13.92 -0.47 13.95
C GLY A 195 -13.56 -0.64 12.48
N THR A 196 -12.82 0.29 11.85
CA THR A 196 -12.36 0.11 10.47
C THR A 196 -11.39 -1.07 10.38
N VAL A 197 -11.63 -2.00 9.46
CA VAL A 197 -10.70 -3.11 9.20
C VAL A 197 -9.46 -2.58 8.48
N VAL A 198 -8.31 -2.81 9.09
CA VAL A 198 -7.01 -2.37 8.59
C VAL A 198 -6.01 -3.50 8.62
N THR A 199 -4.97 -3.38 7.81
CA THR A 199 -3.83 -4.31 7.84
C THR A 199 -2.56 -3.59 8.23
N LEU A 200 -1.90 -4.12 9.23
CA LEU A 200 -0.61 -3.68 9.73
C LEU A 200 0.49 -4.58 9.16
N ASP A 201 1.42 -3.97 8.43
CA ASP A 201 2.67 -4.58 7.97
C ASP A 201 3.82 -4.00 8.80
N ALA A 202 4.26 -4.77 9.81
CA ALA A 202 5.32 -4.33 10.72
C ALA A 202 6.70 -4.30 10.04
N GLU A 203 6.94 -5.16 9.04
CA GLU A 203 8.21 -5.18 8.31
C GLU A 203 8.41 -3.92 7.47
N ARG A 204 7.32 -3.40 6.89
CA ARG A 204 7.33 -2.17 6.09
C ARG A 204 6.96 -0.92 6.87
N ALA A 205 6.54 -1.09 8.13
CA ALA A 205 6.01 -0.03 8.99
C ALA A 205 4.86 0.75 8.34
N MET A 206 3.90 0.01 7.75
CA MET A 206 2.76 0.57 7.02
C MET A 206 1.42 0.03 7.51
N LEU A 207 0.44 0.93 7.62
CA LEU A 207 -0.96 0.59 7.86
C LEU A 207 -1.75 0.84 6.58
N TYR A 208 -2.46 -0.18 6.13
CA TYR A 208 -3.30 -0.15 4.94
C TYR A 208 -4.77 -0.21 5.34
N ARG A 209 -5.62 0.54 4.63
CA ARG A 209 -7.06 0.26 4.62
C ARG A 209 -7.28 -1.03 3.84
N ASP A 210 -8.06 -1.94 4.42
CA ASP A 210 -8.42 -3.24 3.86
C ASP A 210 -7.30 -4.32 3.85
N ALA A 211 -7.72 -5.59 3.80
CA ALA A 211 -6.81 -6.73 3.79
C ALA A 211 -6.01 -6.76 2.48
N PRO A 212 -4.65 -6.82 2.49
CA PRO A 212 -3.93 -7.26 1.32
C PRO A 212 -4.42 -8.68 1.06
N SER A 213 -5.21 -8.86 -0.01
CA SER A 213 -5.71 -10.16 -0.39
C SER A 213 -4.53 -11.12 -0.50
N ASP A 214 -4.42 -12.02 0.48
CA ASP A 214 -3.36 -12.99 0.52
C ASP A 214 -3.73 -14.12 -0.45
N THR A 215 -3.55 -13.89 -1.75
CA THR A 215 -3.44 -14.99 -2.73
C THR A 215 -2.08 -15.65 -2.58
N SER A 216 -1.84 -16.25 -1.42
CA SER A 216 -0.73 -17.15 -1.11
C SER A 216 -1.30 -18.47 -0.59
N THR A 217 -2.27 -19.05 -1.30
CA THR A 217 -2.60 -20.47 -1.16
C THR A 217 -2.99 -21.01 -2.52
N GLN A 218 -2.02 -21.68 -3.15
CA GLN A 218 -2.28 -22.70 -4.18
C GLN A 218 -2.87 -23.94 -3.53
#